data_AF-A0A7J4USD1-F1
#
_entry.id   AF-A0A7J4USD1-F1
#
_cell.length_a   1.000
_cell.length_b   1.000
_cell.length_c   1.000
_cell.angle_alpha   90.00
_cell.angle_beta   90.00
_cell.angle_gamma   90.00
#
_symmetry.space_group_name_H-M   'P 1'
#
loop_
_entity.id
_entity.type
_entity.pdbx_description
1 polymer ?
#
loop_
_entity_poly.entity_id
_entity_poly.type
_entity_poly.pdbx_seq_one_letter_code
_entity_poly.pdbx_strand_id
1 'polypeptide(L)'
;MKTNDVIALGSALMDFLVEVEEHKLMEFNLTKGEMKLVGEKEAKDILTKIKEEELSIELCPGGSAANTLRGIGLLGGNVNPIGKVG
;
A
#
# COMPACT_ATOMS: atom_id res chain seq x y z
N MET A 1 -3.84 -9.51 -33.37
CA MET A 1 -2.62 -9.26 -32.55
C MET A 1 -3.02 -9.35 -31.08
N LYS A 2 -2.23 -10.02 -30.24
CA LYS A 2 -2.36 -9.88 -28.79
C LYS A 2 -1.68 -8.59 -28.37
N THR A 3 -2.39 -7.73 -27.67
CA THR A 3 -1.93 -6.38 -27.31
C THR A 3 -1.29 -6.31 -25.93
N ASN A 4 -1.42 -7.35 -25.09
CA ASN A 4 -1.00 -7.31 -23.70
C ASN A 4 -0.12 -8.53 -23.39
N ASP A 5 1.02 -8.33 -22.75
CA ASP A 5 1.91 -9.41 -22.28
C ASP A 5 1.42 -9.96 -20.94
N VAL A 6 1.01 -9.08 -20.03
CA VAL A 6 0.50 -9.46 -18.70
C VAL A 6 -0.72 -8.62 -18.33
N ILE A 7 -1.73 -9.29 -17.77
CA ILE A 7 -2.89 -8.66 -17.15
C ILE A 7 -2.91 -9.13 -15.70
N ALA A 8 -3.06 -8.22 -14.74
CA ALA A 8 -3.17 -8.59 -13.33
C ALA A 8 -4.46 -8.04 -12.71
N LEU A 9 -5.16 -8.90 -11.97
CA LEU A 9 -6.28 -8.54 -11.12
C LEU A 9 -5.76 -8.38 -9.68
N GLY A 10 -6.09 -7.26 -9.04
CA GLY A 10 -5.73 -7.07 -7.63
C GLY A 10 -6.44 -5.88 -7.00
N SER A 11 -6.30 -5.78 -5.68
CA SER A 11 -6.76 -4.62 -4.93
C SER A 11 -5.96 -3.39 -5.34
N ALA A 12 -6.64 -2.35 -5.82
CA ALA A 12 -6.02 -1.06 -6.04
C ALA A 12 -5.92 -0.36 -4.68
N LEU A 13 -4.68 -0.17 -4.21
CA LEU A 13 -4.39 0.39 -2.89
C LEU A 13 -3.60 1.68 -3.04
N MET A 14 -3.75 2.58 -2.06
CA MET A 14 -2.83 3.68 -1.83
C MET A 14 -2.06 3.35 -0.56
N ASP A 15 -0.74 3.24 -0.67
CA ASP A 15 0.14 3.02 0.46
C ASP A 15 0.44 4.37 1.13
N PHE A 16 0.29 4.38 2.46
CA PHE A 16 0.62 5.51 3.32
C PHE A 16 1.90 5.10 4.03
N LEU A 17 3.04 5.60 3.54
CA LEU A 17 4.35 5.30 4.09
C LEU A 17 4.68 6.35 5.16
N VAL A 18 4.95 5.88 6.37
CA VAL A 18 5.25 6.73 7.52
C VAL A 18 6.49 6.16 8.20
N GLU A 19 7.52 6.99 8.33
CA GLU A 19 8.72 6.63 9.09
C GLU A 19 8.44 6.85 10.58
N VAL A 20 8.68 5.81 11.38
CA VAL A 20 8.43 5.82 12.83
C VAL A 20 9.55 5.11 13.58
N GLU A 21 9.77 5.54 14.81
CA GLU A 21 10.61 4.82 15.75
C GLU A 21 9.96 3.49 16.16
N GLU A 22 10.76 2.47 16.45
CA GLU A 22 10.25 1.11 16.71
C GLU A 22 9.27 1.04 17.90
N HIS A 23 9.47 1.88 18.92
CA HIS A 23 8.58 1.93 20.08
C HIS A 23 7.15 2.42 19.73
N LYS A 24 7.00 3.22 18.67
CA LYS A 24 5.70 3.72 18.19
C LYS A 24 4.82 2.61 17.61
N LEU A 25 5.41 1.53 17.10
CA LEU A 25 4.65 0.38 16.61
C LEU A 25 3.76 -0.22 17.71
N MET A 26 4.28 -0.33 18.93
CA MET A 26 3.51 -0.81 20.08
C MET A 26 2.37 0.14 20.45
N GLU A 27 2.60 1.46 20.38
CA GLU A 27 1.57 2.47 20.60
C GLU A 27 0.44 2.39 19.56
N PHE A 28 0.73 1.88 18.37
CA PHE A 28 -0.23 1.66 17.28
C PHE A 28 -0.84 0.25 17.28
N ASN A 29 -0.52 -0.59 18.26
CA ASN A 29 -0.94 -2.00 18.32
C ASN A 29 -0.44 -2.82 17.10
N LEU A 30 0.79 -2.53 16.66
CA LEU A 30 1.47 -3.18 15.54
C LEU A 30 2.74 -3.90 16.02
N THR A 31 3.02 -5.04 15.41
CA THR A 31 4.25 -5.82 15.59
C THR A 31 5.18 -5.61 14.39
N LYS A 32 6.46 -5.37 14.65
CA LYS A 32 7.45 -5.17 13.58
C LYS A 32 7.51 -6.38 12.64
N GLY A 33 7.39 -6.10 11.33
CA GLY A 33 7.49 -7.10 10.27
C GLY A 33 6.22 -7.90 9.99
N GLU A 34 5.09 -7.59 10.63
CA GLU A 34 3.82 -8.27 10.36
C GLU A 34 3.05 -7.66 9.18
N MET A 35 2.18 -8.47 8.57
CA MET A 35 1.10 -7.98 7.73
C MET A 35 -0.21 -8.15 8.49
N LYS A 36 -0.71 -7.06 9.07
CA LYS A 36 -1.95 -7.04 9.83
C LYS A 36 -3.08 -6.48 9.00
N LEU A 37 -4.14 -7.27 8.80
CA LEU A 37 -5.39 -6.73 8.25
C LEU A 37 -6.14 -6.00 9.37
N VAL A 38 -6.30 -4.68 9.20
CA VAL A 38 -6.98 -3.81 10.16
C VAL A 38 -8.38 -3.44 9.67
N GLY A 39 -9.31 -3.26 10.61
CA GLY A 39 -10.65 -2.75 10.34
C GLY A 39 -10.67 -1.22 10.20
N GLU A 40 -11.80 -0.67 9.73
CA GLU A 40 -11.97 0.77 9.50
C GLU A 40 -11.68 1.62 10.76
N LYS A 41 -12.15 1.18 11.92
CA LYS A 41 -11.92 1.89 13.19
C LYS A 41 -10.44 1.96 13.54
N GLU A 42 -9.76 0.82 13.50
CA GLU A 42 -8.33 0.74 13.83
C GLU A 42 -7.48 1.54 12.83
N ALA A 43 -7.80 1.50 11.53
CA ALA A 43 -7.16 2.33 10.54
C ALA A 43 -7.32 3.85 10.83
N LYS A 44 -8.52 4.30 11.22
CA LYS A 44 -8.78 5.70 11.62
C LYS A 44 -8.02 6.09 12.87
N ASP A 45 -7.94 5.21 13.85
CA ASP A 45 -7.22 5.46 15.11
C ASP A 45 -5.72 5.61 14.83
N ILE A 46 -5.13 4.76 13.98
CA ILE A 46 -3.73 4.87 13.54
C ILE A 46 -3.49 6.18 12.78
N LEU A 47 -4.33 6.53 11.80
CA LEU A 47 -4.20 7.78 11.05
C LEU A 47 -4.35 9.02 11.93
N THR A 48 -5.20 8.96 12.96
CA THR A 48 -5.35 10.04 13.93
C THR A 48 -4.07 10.23 14.73
N LYS A 49 -3.47 9.15 15.25
CA LYS A 49 -2.20 9.22 15.99
C LYS A 49 -1.06 9.75 15.13
N ILE A 50 -0.95 9.29 13.88
CA ILE A 50 0.05 9.80 12.92
C ILE A 50 -0.07 11.33 12.78
N LYS A 51 -1.30 11.83 12.70
CA LYS A 51 -1.57 13.28 12.60
C LYS A 51 -1.26 14.03 13.90
N GLU A 52 -1.65 13.48 15.06
CA GLU A 52 -1.40 14.09 16.38
C GLU A 52 0.10 14.19 16.69
N GLU A 53 0.91 13.25 16.19
CA GLU A 53 2.36 13.26 16.32
C GLU A 53 3.09 14.03 15.22
N GLU A 54 2.35 14.70 14.33
CA GLU A 54 2.90 15.50 13.22
C GLU A 54 3.84 14.70 12.29
N LEU A 55 3.62 13.39 12.16
CA LEU A 55 4.43 12.51 11.33
C LEU A 55 4.14 12.74 9.84
N SER A 56 5.19 12.77 9.03
CA SER A 56 5.07 12.92 7.57
C SER A 56 4.52 11.65 6.92
N ILE A 57 3.58 11.82 6.00
CA ILE A 57 3.03 10.73 5.19
C ILE A 57 3.50 10.89 3.75
N GLU A 58 4.16 9.88 3.22
CA GLU A 58 4.41 9.72 1.79
C GLU A 58 3.30 8.85 1.18
N LEU A 59 2.63 9.38 0.15
CA LEU A 59 1.60 8.64 -0.58
C LEU A 59 2.21 7.96 -1.80
N CYS A 60 2.05 6.63 -1.87
CA CYS A 60 2.53 5.82 -2.98
C CYS A 60 1.41 4.95 -3.55
N PRO A 61 1.34 4.73 -4.87
CA PRO A 61 0.51 3.66 -5.43
C PRO A 61 0.95 2.31 -4.84
N GLY A 62 -0.01 1.59 -4.27
CA GLY A 62 0.22 0.34 -3.57
C GLY A 62 -0.42 -0.87 -4.23
N GLY A 63 -0.34 -2.00 -3.54
CA GLY A 63 -0.92 -3.26 -3.96
C GLY A 63 0.04 -4.17 -4.70
N SER A 64 0.10 -5.43 -4.28
CA SER A 64 1.06 -6.43 -4.78
C SER A 64 0.99 -6.63 -6.30
N ALA A 65 -0.23 -6.74 -6.85
CA ALA A 65 -0.44 -6.88 -8.29
C ALA A 65 0.02 -5.63 -9.07
N ALA A 66 -0.29 -4.43 -8.56
CA ALA A 66 0.12 -3.17 -9.18
C ALA A 66 1.64 -3.01 -9.17
N ASN A 67 2.30 -3.30 -8.05
CA ASN A 67 3.75 -3.27 -7.92
C ASN A 67 4.44 -4.26 -8.86
N THR A 68 3.87 -5.46 -9.04
CA THR A 68 4.36 -6.47 -9.99
C THR A 68 4.25 -5.97 -11.43
N LEU A 69 3.08 -5.43 -11.83
CA LEU A 69 2.91 -4.86 -13.17
C LEU A 69 3.83 -3.67 -13.42
N ARG A 70 4.03 -2.80 -12.41
CA ARG A 70 4.99 -1.68 -12.50
C ARG A 70 6.40 -2.19 -12.80
N GLY A 71 6.84 -3.24 -12.11
CA GLY A 71 8.14 -3.88 -12.39
C GLY A 71 8.24 -4.38 -13.83
N ILE A 72 7.22 -5.09 -14.31
CA ILE A 72 7.19 -5.61 -15.69
C ILE A 72 7.16 -4.48 -16.72
N GLY A 73 6.38 -3.43 -16.50
CA GLY A 73 6.32 -2.26 -17.36
C GLY A 73 7.66 -1.52 -17.46
N LEU A 74 8.38 -1.38 -16.34
CA LEU A 74 9.73 -0.81 -16.32
C LEU A 74 10.75 -1.66 -17.09
N LEU A 75 10.52 -2.97 -17.19
CA LEU A 75 11.34 -3.90 -17.99
C LEU A 75 10.91 -3.96 -19.47
N GLY A 76 9.93 -3.14 -19.89
CA GLY A 76 9.49 -3.02 -21.28
C GLY A 76 8.30 -3.91 -21.67
N GLY A 77 7.68 -4.61 -20.72
CA GLY A 77 6.48 -5.41 -20.99
C GLY A 77 5.21 -4.56 -21.09
N ASN A 78 4.27 -4.98 -21.95
CA ASN A 78 2.96 -4.36 -22.06
C ASN A 78 1.98 -4.93 -21.04
N VAL A 79 1.61 -4.12 -20.06
CA VAL A 79 0.88 -4.55 -18.85
C VAL A 79 -0.47 -3.85 -18.71
N ASN A 80 -1.47 -4.56 -18.16
CA ASN A 80 -2.79 -3.97 -17.88
C ASN A 80 -3.30 -4.37 -16.48
N PRO A 81 -3.57 -3.40 -15.59
CA PRO A 81 -4.19 -3.66 -14.30
C PRO A 81 -5.72 -3.77 -14.41
N ILE A 82 -6.30 -4.63 -13.57
CA ILE A 82 -7.73 -4.68 -13.28
C ILE A 82 -7.88 -4.60 -11.75
N GLY A 83 -8.70 -3.67 -11.27
CA GLY A 83 -8.93 -3.49 -9.84
C GLY A 83 -10.12 -2.60 -9.56
N LYS A 84 -10.59 -2.63 -8.32
CA LYS A 84 -11.64 -1.72 -7.83
C LYS A 84 -10.98 -0.52 -7.14
N VAL A 85 -11.38 0.68 -7.57
CA VAL A 85 -11.10 1.95 -6.87
C VAL A 85 -12.41 2.50 -6.28
N GLY A 86 -12.33 3.43 -5.33
CA GLY A 86 -13.48 4.04 -4.66
C GLY A 86 -13.08 5.20 -3.79
#